data_AF-A0A956TKA0-F1
#
_entry.id   AF-A0A956TKA0-F1
#
_cell.length_a   1.000
_cell.length_b   1.000
_cell.length_c   1.000
_cell.angle_alpha   90.00
_cell.angle_beta   90.00
_cell.angle_gamma   90.00
#
_symmetry.space_group_name_H-M   'P 1'
#
loop_
_entity.id
_entity.type
_entity.pdbx_description
1 polymer ?
#
loop_
_entity_poly.entity_id
_entity_poly.type
_entity_poly.pdbx_seq_one_letter_code
_entity_poly.pdbx_strand_id
1 'polypeptide(L)'
;MNTNCLRIWRNLFLRAFLVGVGLTVLLAMAIFLPWDAWMPYATSMTRLTEAQLAPKITQLFLDIRYYLLFIVLTPGLALHWTLKKEEATAA
;
A
#
# COMPACT_ATOMS: atom_id res chain seq x y z
N MET A 1 2.32 19.95 20.19
CA MET A 1 2.71 19.80 18.77
C MET A 1 1.80 20.69 17.94
N ASN A 2 2.32 21.48 17.00
CA ASN A 2 1.51 22.45 16.25
C ASN A 2 0.38 21.72 15.49
N THR A 3 -0.90 22.07 15.69
CA THR A 3 -2.08 21.45 15.04
C THR A 3 -1.96 21.42 13.51
N ASN A 4 -1.27 22.41 12.93
CA ASN A 4 -0.91 22.45 11.52
C ASN A 4 -0.06 21.24 11.08
N CYS A 5 0.90 20.81 11.90
CA CYS A 5 1.75 19.66 11.60
C CYS A 5 0.93 18.35 11.58
N LEU A 6 0.02 18.15 12.53
CA LEU A 6 -0.87 16.99 12.54
C LEU A 6 -1.75 16.92 11.29
N ARG A 7 -2.27 18.06 10.81
CA ARG A 7 -3.07 18.12 9.59
C ARG A 7 -2.28 17.73 8.34
N ILE A 8 -1.01 18.15 8.25
CA ILE A 8 -0.11 17.77 7.16
C ILE A 8 0.12 16.26 7.17
N TRP A 9 0.50 15.70 8.33
CA TRP A 9 0.74 14.26 8.46
C TRP A 9 -0.49 13.42 8.12
N ARG A 10 -1.68 13.78 8.65
CA ARG A 10 -2.93 13.12 8.29
C ARG A 10 -3.16 13.09 6.78
N ASN A 11 -3.04 14.26 6.13
CA ASN A 11 -3.26 14.36 4.69
C ASN A 11 -2.21 13.57 3.90
N LEU A 12 -0.96 13.58 4.34
CA LEU A 12 0.11 12.80 3.73
C LEU A 12 -0.20 11.31 3.80
N PHE A 13 -0.51 10.77 4.99
CA PHE A 13 -0.83 9.34 5.16
C PHE A 13 -2.06 8.92 4.36
N LEU A 14 -3.14 9.69 4.40
CA LEU A 14 -4.36 9.33 3.65
C LEU A 14 -4.17 9.41 2.13
N ARG A 15 -3.45 10.43 1.63
CA ARG A 15 -3.13 10.53 0.20
C ARG A 15 -2.15 9.44 -0.23
N ALA A 16 -1.13 9.16 0.58
CA ALA A 16 -0.18 8.09 0.33
C ALA A 16 -0.87 6.73 0.28
N PHE A 17 -1.87 6.48 1.15
CA PHE A 17 -2.67 5.27 1.10
C PHE A 17 -3.42 5.14 -0.23
N LEU A 18 -4.12 6.19 -0.67
CA LEU A 18 -4.87 6.17 -1.94
C LEU A 18 -3.95 5.95 -3.15
N VAL A 19 -2.82 6.67 -3.20
CA VAL A 19 -1.81 6.48 -4.25
C VAL A 19 -1.24 5.07 -4.22
N GLY A 20 -0.91 4.56 -3.03
CA GLY A 20 -0.39 3.21 -2.84
C GLY A 20 -1.36 2.12 -3.29
N VAL A 21 -2.66 2.26 -2.98
CA VAL A 21 -3.70 1.36 -3.48
C VAL A 21 -3.77 1.41 -5.01
N GLY A 22 -3.78 2.61 -5.60
CA GLY A 22 -3.79 2.77 -7.06
C GLY A 22 -2.59 2.09 -7.74
N LEU A 23 -1.38 2.30 -7.21
CA LEU A 23 -0.17 1.65 -7.69
C LEU A 23 -0.21 0.12 -7.51
N THR A 24 -0.77 -0.37 -6.41
CA THR A 24 -0.91 -1.82 -6.17
C THR A 24 -1.85 -2.47 -7.18
N VAL A 25 -2.95 -1.80 -7.53
CA VAL A 25 -3.88 -2.27 -8.57
C VAL A 25 -3.20 -2.25 -9.94
N LEU A 26 -2.47 -1.19 -10.29
CA LEU A 26 -1.71 -1.13 -11.54
C LEU A 26 -0.64 -2.21 -11.61
N LEU A 27 0.07 -2.47 -10.51
CA LEU A 27 1.04 -3.55 -10.41
C LEU A 27 0.37 -4.93 -10.58
N ALA A 28 -0.78 -5.15 -9.94
CA ALA A 28 -1.55 -6.38 -10.12
C ALA A 28 -1.98 -6.57 -11.57
N MET A 29 -2.45 -5.51 -12.23
CA MET A 29 -2.78 -5.55 -13.66
C MET A 29 -1.55 -5.88 -14.52
N ALA A 30 -0.42 -5.23 -14.26
CA ALA A 30 0.82 -5.47 -15.00
C ALA A 30 1.39 -6.88 -14.82
N ILE A 31 1.18 -7.50 -13.66
CA ILE A 31 1.63 -8.85 -13.34
C ILE A 31 0.64 -9.90 -13.85
N PHE A 32 -0.66 -9.75 -13.59
CA PHE A 32 -1.63 -10.81 -13.84
C PHE A 32 -2.26 -10.76 -15.24
N LEU A 33 -2.44 -9.59 -15.86
CA LEU A 33 -3.07 -9.52 -17.19
C LEU A 33 -2.20 -10.15 -18.29
N PRO A 34 -0.88 -9.90 -18.36
CA PRO A 34 -0.03 -10.49 -19.38
C PRO A 34 0.74 -11.72 -18.86
N TRP A 35 0.18 -12.48 -17.89
CA TRP A 35 0.86 -13.58 -17.20
C TRP A 35 1.65 -14.50 -18.15
N ASP A 36 0.97 -15.05 -19.15
CA ASP A 36 1.57 -15.98 -20.12
C ASP A 36 2.69 -15.35 -20.97
N ALA A 37 2.68 -14.02 -21.14
CA ALA A 37 3.65 -13.31 -21.96
C ALA A 37 4.99 -13.08 -21.23
N TRP A 38 4.97 -12.74 -19.94
CA TRP A 38 6.20 -12.42 -19.20
C TRP A 38 6.69 -13.56 -18.30
N MET A 39 5.84 -14.52 -17.93
CA MET A 39 6.22 -15.66 -17.08
C MET A 39 7.42 -16.47 -17.60
N PRO A 40 7.53 -16.77 -18.92
CA PRO A 40 8.70 -17.47 -19.45
C PRO A 40 10.00 -16.68 -19.24
N TYR A 41 9.94 -15.35 -19.38
CA TYR A 41 11.09 -14.48 -19.14
C TYR A 41 11.46 -14.43 -17.65
N ALA A 42 10.47 -14.36 -16.76
CA ALA A 42 10.73 -14.36 -15.33
C ALA A 42 11.32 -15.68 -14.83
N THR A 43 10.81 -16.82 -15.31
CA THR A 43 11.37 -18.13 -14.96
C THR A 43 12.78 -18.31 -15.52
N SER A 44 13.08 -17.81 -16.73
CA SER A 44 14.46 -17.83 -17.26
C SER A 44 15.42 -16.93 -16.48
N MET A 45 14.96 -15.74 -16.07
CA MET A 45 15.80 -14.76 -15.35
C MET A 45 16.09 -15.20 -13.91
N THR A 46 15.09 -15.74 -13.22
CA THR A 46 15.20 -16.13 -11.81
C THR A 46 15.65 -17.57 -11.60
N ARG A 47 15.61 -18.40 -12.66
CA ARG A 47 15.81 -19.86 -12.61
C ARG A 47 14.83 -20.57 -11.66
N LEU A 48 13.72 -19.93 -11.34
CA LEU A 48 12.64 -20.50 -10.54
C LEU A 48 11.56 -21.05 -11.46
N THR A 49 10.87 -22.10 -11.02
CA THR A 49 9.67 -22.58 -11.72
C THR A 49 8.50 -21.66 -11.45
N GLU A 50 7.49 -21.67 -12.33
CA GLU A 50 6.25 -20.92 -12.14
C GLU A 50 5.57 -21.25 -10.80
N ALA A 51 5.57 -22.53 -10.42
CA ALA A 51 5.03 -23.01 -9.14
C ALA A 51 5.77 -22.43 -7.92
N GLN A 52 7.04 -22.05 -8.06
CA GLN A 52 7.81 -21.36 -7.01
C GLN A 52 7.63 -19.84 -7.05
N LEU A 53 7.34 -19.27 -8.23
CA LEU A 53 7.20 -17.84 -8.43
C LEU A 53 5.83 -17.33 -7.98
N ALA A 54 4.75 -18.05 -8.31
CA ALA A 54 3.38 -17.71 -7.95
C ALA A 54 3.19 -17.41 -6.45
N PRO A 55 3.63 -18.26 -5.49
CA PRO A 55 3.48 -17.95 -4.06
C PRO A 55 4.31 -16.73 -3.62
N LYS A 56 5.47 -16.46 -4.25
CA LYS A 56 6.27 -15.26 -3.96
C LYS A 56 5.58 -13.98 -4.41
N ILE A 57 4.93 -14.01 -5.56
CA ILE A 57 4.14 -12.89 -6.08
C ILE A 57 2.95 -12.64 -5.16
N THR A 58 2.25 -13.70 -4.73
CA THR A 58 1.17 -13.58 -3.75
C THR A 58 1.68 -13.00 -2.44
N GLN A 59 2.83 -13.45 -1.94
CA GLN A 59 3.46 -12.90 -0.73
C GLN A 59 3.77 -11.40 -0.88
N LEU A 60 4.30 -10.97 -2.03
CA LEU A 60 4.53 -9.55 -2.31
C LEU A 60 3.24 -8.72 -2.16
N PHE A 61 2.10 -9.20 -2.68
CA PHE A 61 0.83 -8.49 -2.51
C PHE A 61 0.33 -8.49 -1.06
N LEU A 62 0.56 -9.57 -0.31
CA LEU A 62 0.26 -9.61 1.13
C LEU A 62 1.10 -8.59 1.90
N ASP A 63 2.39 -8.49 1.59
CA ASP A 63 3.32 -7.54 2.23
C ASP A 63 2.94 -6.10 1.90
N ILE A 64 2.61 -5.81 0.63
CA ILE A 64 2.11 -4.49 0.21
C ILE A 64 0.81 -4.15 0.94
N ARG A 65 -0.14 -5.09 1.00
CA ARG A 65 -1.40 -4.91 1.74
C ARG A 65 -1.14 -4.62 3.21
N TYR A 66 -0.26 -5.38 3.85
CA TYR A 66 0.10 -5.17 5.25
C TYR A 66 0.68 -3.77 5.46
N TYR A 67 1.62 -3.37 4.61
CA TYR A 67 2.22 -2.05 4.69
C TYR A 67 1.19 -0.92 4.52
N LEU A 68 0.34 -1.00 3.49
CA LEU A 68 -0.68 0.02 3.25
C LEU A 68 -1.69 0.13 4.40
N LEU A 69 -2.14 -0.99 4.96
CA LEU A 69 -3.11 -0.98 6.05
C LEU A 69 -2.48 -0.53 7.36
N PHE A 70 -1.41 -1.16 7.79
CA PHE A 70 -0.90 -0.99 9.16
C PHE A 70 0.10 0.16 9.28
N ILE A 71 0.92 0.39 8.26
CA ILE A 71 1.99 1.40 8.33
C ILE A 71 1.53 2.74 7.77
N VAL A 72 0.53 2.75 6.86
CA VAL A 72 0.06 3.98 6.22
C VAL A 72 -1.34 4.38 6.70
N LEU A 73 -2.34 3.51 6.54
CA LEU A 73 -3.73 3.85 6.84
C LEU A 73 -3.98 4.02 8.34
N THR A 74 -3.55 3.07 9.16
CA THR A 74 -3.74 3.12 10.62
C THR A 74 -3.24 4.44 11.25
N PRO A 75 -1.99 4.89 11.02
CA PRO A 75 -1.55 6.18 11.56
C PRO A 75 -2.31 7.36 10.96
N GLY A 76 -2.69 7.30 9.67
CA GLY A 76 -3.53 8.32 9.04
C GLY A 76 -4.90 8.47 9.71
N LEU A 77 -5.56 7.34 10.03
CA LEU A 77 -6.84 7.31 10.74
C LEU A 77 -6.70 7.74 12.20
N ALA A 78 -5.64 7.30 12.90
CA ALA A 78 -5.36 7.71 14.27
C ALA A 78 -5.21 9.24 14.35
N LEU A 79 -4.43 9.85 13.44
CA LEU A 79 -4.29 11.30 13.35
C LEU A 79 -5.60 12.01 13.02
N HIS A 80 -6.43 11.44 12.15
CA HIS A 80 -7.75 11.99 11.82
C HIS A 80 -8.65 12.07 13.06
N TRP A 81 -8.69 11.03 13.88
CA TRP A 81 -9.53 10.98 15.08
C TRP A 81 -8.98 11.87 16.20
N THR A 82 -7.66 11.92 16.37
CA THR A 82 -7.01 12.84 17.32
C THR A 82 -7.33 14.29 17.00
N LEU A 83 -7.21 14.69 15.73
CA LEU A 83 -7.56 16.06 15.29
C LEU A 83 -9.04 16.37 15.51
N LYS A 84 -9.94 15.43 15.21
CA LYS A 84 -11.38 15.60 15.44
C LYS A 84 -11.69 15.82 16.92
N LYS A 85 -11.01 15.12 17.82
CA LYS A 85 -11.16 15.27 19.27
C LYS A 85 -10.64 16.64 19.75
N GLU A 86 -9.47 17.05 19.27
CA GLU A 86 -8.89 18.38 19.58
C GLU A 86 -9.83 19.51 19.13
N GLU A 87 -10.37 19.43 17.91
CA GLU A 87 -11.32 20.42 17.37
C GLU A 87 -12.62 20.48 18.18
N ALA A 88 -13.12 19.34 18.67
CA ALA A 88 -14.31 19.28 19.54
C ALA A 88 -14.06 19.81 20.96
N THR A 89 -12.81 19.80 21.44
CA THR A 89 -12.44 20.27 22.79
C THR A 89 -12.15 21.78 22.79
N ALA A 90 -11.80 22.34 21.62
CA ALA A 90 -11.52 23.76 21.44
C ALA A 90 -12.75 24.62 21.09
N ALA A 91 -13.91 23.99 20.85
CA ALA A 91 -15.20 24.63 20.57
C ALA A 91 -16.05 24.73 21.84
#